data_AF-A0A9E3GQG7-F1
#
_entry.id   AF-A0A9E3GQG7-F1
#
_cell.length_a   1.000
_cell.length_b   1.000
_cell.length_c   1.000
_cell.angle_alpha   90.00
_cell.angle_beta   90.00
_cell.angle_gamma   90.00
#
_symmetry.space_group_name_H-M   'P 1'
#
loop_
_entity.id
_entity.type
_entity.pdbx_description
1 polymer ?
#
loop_
_entity_poly.entity_id
_entity_poly.type
_entity_poly.pdbx_seq_one_letter_code
_entity_poly.pdbx_strand_id
1 'polypeptide(L)' 'MAGALTERAFVDDLHRAGFVDVAVVRRRTYGLRELESEPLFTPDLLAVMRRTIPADVQARIGNVIVVTARRPS' A
#
# COMPACT_ATOMS: atom_id res chain seq x y z
N MET A 1 16.81 -4.78 -3.04
CA MET A 1 15.80 -5.65 -3.66
C MET A 1 14.42 -5.28 -3.10
N ALA A 2 13.62 -4.54 -3.86
CA ALA A 2 12.26 -4.13 -3.46
C ALA A 2 11.27 -4.70 -4.49
N GLY A 3 11.03 -6.01 -4.44
CA GLY A 3 10.25 -6.72 -5.47
C GLY A 3 9.03 -7.46 -4.91
N ALA A 4 9.17 -8.03 -3.72
CA ALA A 4 8.19 -8.94 -3.12
C ALA A 4 6.83 -8.30 -2.76
N LEU A 5 6.71 -6.98 -2.86
CA LEU A 5 5.48 -6.23 -2.57
C LEU A 5 5.20 -5.14 -3.61
N THR A 6 5.72 -5.31 -4.83
CA THR A 6 5.30 -4.45 -5.95
C THR A 6 3.86 -4.78 -6.33
N GLU A 7 3.12 -3.79 -6.84
CA GLU A 7 1.76 -3.98 -7.36
C GLU A 7 1.69 -5.16 -8.35
N ARG A 8 2.67 -5.24 -9.26
CA ARG A 8 2.78 -6.32 -10.23
C ARG A 8 2.97 -7.69 -9.56
N ALA A 9 3.90 -7.80 -8.61
CA ALA A 9 4.12 -9.05 -7.90
C ALA A 9 2.86 -9.50 -7.14
N PHE A 10 2.14 -8.57 -6.50
CA PHE A 10 0.89 -8.88 -5.82
C PHE A 10 -0.20 -9.40 -6.78
N VAL A 11 -0.35 -8.78 -7.95
CA VAL A 11 -1.28 -9.25 -9.00
C VAL A 11 -0.87 -10.64 -9.53
N ASP A 12 0.42 -10.86 -9.76
CA ASP A 12 0.94 -12.16 -10.20
C ASP A 12 0.70 -13.25 -9.15
N ASP A 13 0.83 -12.92 -7.86
CA ASP A 13 0.57 -13.86 -6.76
C ASP A 13 -0.92 -14.20 -6.61
N LEU A 14 -1.84 -13.25 -6.87
CA LEU A 14 -3.27 -13.54 -6.93
C LEU A 14 -3.61 -14.54 -8.05
N HIS A 15 -3.02 -14.36 -9.24
CA HIS A 15 -3.19 -15.32 -10.33
C HIS A 15 -2.63 -16.70 -9.96
N ARG A 16 -1.44 -16.76 -9.34
CA ARG A 16 -0.84 -18.02 -8.87
C ARG A 16 -1.68 -18.72 -7.81
N ALA A 17 -2.37 -17.95 -6.96
CA ALA A 17 -3.30 -18.46 -5.98
C ALA A 17 -4.64 -18.92 -6.59
N GLY A 18 -4.81 -18.83 -7.92
CA GLY A 18 -5.99 -19.29 -8.65
C GLY A 18 -7.11 -18.26 -8.73
N PHE A 19 -6.90 -17.01 -8.34
CA PHE A 19 -7.89 -15.96 -8.60
C PHE A 19 -7.92 -15.57 -10.08
N VAL A 20 -9.08 -15.14 -10.53
CA VAL A 20 -9.35 -14.68 -11.91
C VAL A 20 -10.00 -13.30 -11.88
N ASP A 21 -10.11 -12.66 -13.04
CA ASP A 21 -10.67 -11.30 -13.17
C ASP A 21 -9.99 -10.29 -12.22
N VAL A 22 -8.66 -10.40 -12.07
CA VAL A 22 -7.86 -9.54 -11.19
C VAL A 22 -7.70 -8.16 -11.81
N ALA A 23 -8.17 -7.12 -11.12
CA ALA A 23 -8.08 -5.74 -11.59
C ALA A 23 -7.71 -4.79 -10.45
N VAL A 24 -6.78 -3.88 -10.72
CA VAL A 24 -6.45 -2.76 -9.82
C VAL A 24 -7.42 -1.62 -10.10
N VAL A 25 -8.41 -1.44 -9.22
CA VAL A 25 -9.51 -0.47 -9.43
C VAL A 25 -9.21 0.90 -8.84
N ARG A 26 -8.22 1.00 -7.94
CA ARG A 26 -7.79 2.29 -7.37
C ARG A 26 -6.30 2.27 -7.06
N ARG A 27 -5.65 3.41 -7.32
CA ARG A 27 -4.29 3.71 -6.86
C ARG A 27 -4.32 5.04 -6.12
N ARG A 28 -3.72 5.08 -4.93
CA ARG A 28 -3.55 6.31 -4.17
C ARG A 28 -2.20 6.30 -3.49
N THR A 29 -1.53 7.43 -3.51
CA THR A 29 -0.32 7.62 -2.71
C THR A 29 -0.68 8.27 -1.38
N TYR A 30 -0.06 7.79 -0.32
CA TYR A 30 -0.27 8.25 1.05
C TYR A 30 0.98 8.99 1.52
N GLY A 31 0.76 10.09 2.24
CA GLY A 31 1.74 10.77 3.06
C GLY A 31 1.44 10.54 4.55
N LEU A 32 2.27 11.13 5.41
CA LEU A 32 2.08 11.04 6.87
C LEU A 32 0.73 11.63 7.33
N ARG A 33 0.22 12.64 6.62
CA ARG A 33 -1.05 13.27 6.93
C ARG A 33 -2.22 12.29 6.80
N GLU A 34 -2.24 11.50 5.73
CA GLU A 34 -3.31 10.52 5.52
C GLU A 34 -3.24 9.37 6.53
N LEU A 35 -2.05 9.06 7.05
CA LEU A 35 -1.89 8.02 8.08
C LEU A 35 -2.44 8.44 9.44
N GLU A 36 -2.61 9.74 9.71
CA GLU A 36 -3.19 10.22 10.98
C GLU A 36 -4.62 9.72 11.21
N SER A 37 -5.36 9.40 10.16
CA SER A 37 -6.70 8.82 10.27
C SER A 37 -6.73 7.29 10.38
N GLU A 38 -5.58 6.62 10.26
CA GLU A 38 -5.49 5.17 10.21
C GLU A 38 -5.16 4.60 11.60
N PRO A 39 -6.00 3.73 12.21
CA PRO A 39 -5.84 3.28 13.60
C PRO A 39 -4.50 2.60 13.93
N LEU A 40 -3.81 2.06 12.93
CA LEU A 40 -2.51 1.41 13.08
C LEU A 40 -1.36 2.42 13.30
N PHE A 41 -1.59 3.71 13.04
CA PHE A 41 -0.58 4.75 13.09
C PHE A 41 -0.79 5.64 14.32
N THR A 42 -0.25 5.18 15.45
CA THR A 42 -0.34 5.91 16.71
C THR A 42 0.40 7.25 16.65
N PRO A 43 0.04 8.23 17.51
CA PRO A 43 0.73 9.51 17.58
C PRO A 43 2.25 9.37 17.77
N ASP A 44 2.69 8.44 18.61
CA ASP A 44 4.11 8.19 18.87
C ASP A 44 4.82 7.62 17.64
N LEU A 45 4.18 6.71 16.91
CA LEU A 45 4.72 6.18 15.67
C LEU A 45 4.82 7.29 14.60
N LEU A 46 3.78 8.10 14.44
CA LEU A 46 3.78 9.24 13.51
C LEU A 46 4.87 10.25 13.87
N ALA A 47 5.12 10.49 15.15
CA ALA A 47 6.23 11.36 15.60
C ALA A 47 7.59 10.79 15.22
N VAL A 48 7.80 9.48 15.38
CA VAL A 48 9.03 8.80 14.91
C VAL A 48 9.16 8.95 13.39
N MET A 49 8.10 8.67 12.64
CA MET A 49 8.11 8.76 11.17
C MET A 49 8.43 10.18 10.68
N ARG A 50 7.85 11.23 11.29
CA ARG A 50 8.15 12.63 10.93
C ARG A 50 9.61 13.00 11.20
N ARG A 51 10.24 12.40 12.23
CA ARG A 51 11.64 12.65 12.57
C ARG A 51 12.60 11.91 11.65
N THR A 52 12.24 10.72 11.18
CA THR A 52 13.15 9.84 10.44
C THR A 52 12.97 9.90 8.92
N ILE A 53 11.78 10.22 8.44
CA ILE A 53 11.49 10.32 7.01
C ILE A 53 11.82 11.75 6.52
N PRO A 54 12.63 11.92 5.46
CA PRO A 54 12.94 13.23 4.90
C PRO A 54 11.68 14.01 4.50
N ALA A 55 11.64 15.31 4.81
CA ALA A 55 10.45 16.14 4.64
C ALA A 55 9.91 16.17 3.20
N ASP A 56 10.80 16.11 2.21
CA ASP A 56 10.47 16.07 0.77
C ASP A 56 9.77 14.77 0.34
N VAL A 57 9.89 13.69 1.13
CA VAL A 57 9.22 12.42 0.85
C VAL A 57 8.06 12.11 1.80
N GLN A 58 7.84 12.90 2.86
CA GLN A 58 6.76 12.68 3.83
C GLN A 58 5.35 12.75 3.23
N ALA A 59 5.17 13.48 2.13
CA ALA A 59 3.90 13.52 1.39
C ALA A 59 3.65 12.26 0.54
N ARG A 60 4.64 11.36 0.42
CA ARG A 60 4.65 10.28 -0.55
C ARG A 60 5.39 9.03 -0.06
N ILE A 61 4.99 8.56 1.12
CA ILE A 61 5.66 7.47 1.85
C ILE A 61 5.19 6.07 1.44
N GLY A 62 4.02 5.93 0.82
CA GLY A 62 3.50 4.62 0.45
C GLY A 62 2.42 4.67 -0.63
N ASN A 63 2.29 3.58 -1.37
CA ASN A 63 1.22 3.40 -2.35
C ASN A 63 0.20 2.41 -1.81
N VAL A 64 -1.07 2.78 -1.87
CA VAL A 64 -2.21 1.93 -1.57
C VAL A 64 -2.91 1.62 -2.88
N ILE A 65 -3.13 0.34 -3.13
CA ILE A 65 -3.92 -0.16 -4.25
C ILE A 65 -5.16 -0.86 -3.72
N VAL A 66 -6.26 -0.74 -4.46
CA VAL A 66 -7.45 -1.57 -4.25
C VAL A 66 -7.53 -2.53 -5.43
N VAL A 67 -7.59 -3.82 -5.12
CA VAL A 67 -7.65 -4.89 -6.11
C VAL A 67 -8.97 -5.64 -5.95
N THR A 68 -9.65 -5.85 -7.06
CA THR A 68 -10.78 -6.78 -7.15
C THR A 68 -10.31 -8.06 -7.81
N ALA A 69 -10.80 -9.20 -7.34
CA ALA A 69 -10.51 -10.51 -7.91
C ALA A 69 -11.68 -11.45 -7.62
N ARG A 70 -11.88 -12.44 -8.47
CA ARG A 70 -12.90 -13.47 -8.31
C ARG A 70 -12.25 -14.82 -8.02
N ARG A 71 -12.80 -15.57 -7.06
CA ARG A 71 -12.44 -16.97 -6.86
C ARG A 71 -13.22 -17.82 -7.88
N PRO A 72 -12.56 -18.66 -8.70
CA PRO A 72 -13.25 -19.62 -9.54
C PRO A 72 -14.06 -20.58 -8.66
N SER A 73 -15.29 -20.88 -9.08
CA SER A 73 -16.16 -21.90 -8.49
C SER A 73 -15.60 -23.30 -8.71
#